data_AF-A0A5N5MEC8-F1
#
_entry.id   AF-A0A5N5MEC8-F1
#
_cell.length_a   1.000
_cell.length_b   1.000
_cell.length_c   1.000
_cell.angle_alpha   90.00
_cell.angle_beta   90.00
_cell.angle_gamma   90.00
#
_symmetry.space_group_name_H-M   'P 1'
#
loop_
_entity.id
_entity.type
_entity.pdbx_description
1 polymer ?
#
loop_
_entity_poly.entity_id
_entity_poly.type
_entity_poly.pdbx_seq_one_letter_code
_entity_poly.pdbx_strand_id
1 'polypeptide(L)'
;MCSCQYLKKLHTQERAVEEVKLAIKPYYQRKDINKEEYKDILRKAVHKICHSRTGEINPVKVSNLVKLYVQRYKYFRKHGRKMDDEDKEERDSASLHGST
;
A
#
# COMPACT_ATOMS: atom_id res chain seq x y z
N MET A 1 0.78 22.47 13.49
CA MET A 1 -0.67 22.20 13.42
C MET A 1 -1.19 22.77 12.10
N CYS A 2 -1.29 21.98 11.02
CA CYS A 2 -1.70 22.48 9.71
C CYS A 2 -3.01 21.80 9.27
N SER A 3 -4.11 22.52 9.46
CA SER A 3 -5.49 22.07 9.25
C SER A 3 -6.08 22.39 7.86
N CYS A 4 -5.26 22.75 6.87
CA CYS A 4 -5.75 23.17 5.54
C CYS A 4 -5.80 22.06 4.46
N GLN A 5 -5.34 20.84 4.74
CA GLN A 5 -5.33 19.73 3.75
C GLN A 5 -6.48 18.71 3.90
N TYR A 6 -7.43 18.92 4.81
CA TYR A 6 -8.34 17.85 5.27
C TYR A 6 -9.41 17.43 4.25
N LEU A 7 -9.95 18.36 3.45
CA LEU A 7 -11.07 18.08 2.53
C LEU A 7 -10.66 17.38 1.22
N LYS A 8 -9.52 17.77 0.60
CA LYS A 8 -9.02 17.08 -0.62
C LYS A 8 -8.43 15.70 -0.32
N LYS A 9 -7.92 15.49 0.91
CA LYS A 9 -7.41 14.19 1.37
C LYS A 9 -8.50 13.15 1.59
N LEU A 10 -9.70 13.57 2.04
CA LEU A 10 -10.81 12.65 2.29
C LEU A 10 -11.23 11.86 1.04
N HIS A 11 -11.49 12.53 -0.10
CA HIS A 11 -11.90 11.82 -1.33
C HIS A 11 -10.82 10.88 -1.87
N THR A 12 -9.55 11.29 -1.75
CA THR A 12 -8.41 10.45 -2.16
C THR A 12 -8.30 9.23 -1.23
N GLN A 13 -8.55 9.41 0.07
CA GLN A 13 -8.53 8.33 1.04
C GLN A 13 -9.68 7.35 0.86
N GLU A 14 -10.90 7.83 0.59
CA GLU A 14 -12.06 6.98 0.32
C GLU A 14 -11.83 6.09 -0.90
N ARG A 15 -11.38 6.68 -2.01
CA ARG A 15 -11.02 5.93 -3.22
C ARG A 15 -9.90 4.92 -2.97
N ALA A 16 -8.85 5.31 -2.26
CA ALA A 16 -7.75 4.40 -1.93
C ALA A 16 -8.20 3.23 -1.06
N VAL A 17 -9.07 3.49 -0.07
CA VAL A 17 -9.61 2.44 0.81
C VAL A 17 -10.47 1.46 0.01
N GLU A 18 -11.31 1.96 -0.90
CA GLU A 18 -12.19 1.13 -1.71
C GLU A 18 -11.40 0.22 -2.66
N GLU A 19 -10.40 0.78 -3.35
CA GLU A 19 -9.49 0.05 -4.25
C GLU A 19 -8.70 -1.03 -3.48
N VAL A 20 -8.14 -0.67 -2.32
CA VAL A 20 -7.41 -1.62 -1.49
C VAL A 20 -8.34 -2.75 -1.01
N LYS A 21 -9.58 -2.43 -0.58
CA LYS A 21 -10.55 -3.45 -0.19
C LYS A 21 -10.90 -4.40 -1.33
N LEU A 22 -11.14 -3.88 -2.54
CA LEU A 22 -11.43 -4.69 -3.73
C LEU A 22 -10.26 -5.61 -4.08
N ALA A 23 -9.03 -5.09 -4.04
CA ALA A 23 -7.83 -5.87 -4.30
C ALA A 23 -7.60 -6.96 -3.24
N ILE A 24 -7.93 -6.69 -1.97
CA ILE A 24 -7.76 -7.66 -0.87
C ILE A 24 -8.83 -8.76 -0.89
N LYS A 25 -10.06 -8.43 -1.31
CA LYS A 25 -11.22 -9.35 -1.34
C LYS A 25 -10.93 -10.75 -1.92
N PRO A 26 -10.30 -10.92 -3.10
CA PRO A 26 -9.99 -12.24 -3.64
C PRO A 26 -9.03 -13.06 -2.75
N TYR A 27 -8.11 -12.42 -2.02
CA TYR A 27 -7.17 -13.11 -1.13
C TYR A 27 -7.84 -13.58 0.17
N TYR A 28 -8.79 -12.80 0.70
CA TYR A 28 -9.57 -13.22 1.87
C TYR A 28 -10.47 -14.42 1.55
N GLN A 29 -11.12 -14.41 0.38
CA GLN A 29 -11.94 -15.54 -0.08
C GLN A 29 -11.12 -16.82 -0.27
N ARG A 30 -9.89 -16.71 -0.78
CA ARG A 30 -8.96 -17.83 -0.95
C ARG A 30 -8.28 -18.29 0.34
N LYS A 31 -8.55 -17.64 1.48
CA LYS A 31 -7.87 -17.85 2.77
C LYS A 31 -6.33 -17.68 2.68
N ASP A 32 -5.87 -16.85 1.75
CA ASP A 32 -4.45 -16.50 1.61
C ASP A 32 -3.99 -15.59 2.75
N ILE A 33 -4.93 -14.86 3.37
CA ILE A 33 -4.71 -13.95 4.49
C ILE A 33 -5.76 -14.16 5.59
N ASN A 34 -5.36 -13.90 6.83
CA ASN A 34 -6.21 -13.92 8.02
C ASN A 34 -6.79 -12.53 8.34
N LYS A 35 -7.70 -12.48 9.33
CA LYS A 35 -8.36 -11.23 9.78
C LYS A 35 -7.37 -10.17 10.28
N GLU A 36 -6.27 -10.58 10.89
CA GLU A 36 -5.22 -9.67 11.37
C GLU A 36 -4.41 -9.08 10.21
N GLU A 37 -3.94 -9.95 9.31
CA GLU A 37 -3.22 -9.56 8.09
C GLU A 37 -4.08 -8.65 7.19
N TYR A 38 -5.39 -8.90 7.10
CA TYR A 38 -6.32 -8.01 6.40
C TYR A 38 -6.26 -6.58 6.94
N LYS A 39 -6.34 -6.42 8.27
CA LYS A 39 -6.32 -5.09 8.91
C LYS A 39 -4.97 -4.41 8.74
N ASP A 40 -3.88 -5.15 8.83
CA ASP A 40 -2.52 -4.62 8.67
C ASP A 40 -2.23 -4.20 7.23
N ILE A 41 -2.54 -5.04 6.25
CA ILE A 41 -2.36 -4.74 4.82
C ILE A 41 -3.20 -3.52 4.45
N LEU A 42 -4.46 -3.45 4.90
CA LEU A 42 -5.32 -2.30 4.66
C LEU A 42 -4.71 -1.01 5.23
N ARG A 43 -4.24 -1.02 6.48
CA ARG A 43 -3.62 0.14 7.12
C ARG A 43 -2.33 0.55 6.40
N LYS A 44 -1.42 -0.40 6.12
CA LYS A 44 -0.12 -0.13 5.46
C LYS A 44 -0.30 0.39 4.04
N ALA A 45 -1.18 -0.24 3.26
CA ALA A 45 -1.45 0.15 1.88
C ALA A 45 -2.06 1.54 1.78
N VAL A 46 -3.11 1.83 2.56
CA VAL A 46 -3.74 3.15 2.58
C VAL A 46 -2.74 4.20 3.05
N HIS A 47 -1.92 3.89 4.05
CA HIS A 47 -0.90 4.81 4.55
C HIS A 47 0.15 5.14 3.47
N LYS A 48 0.67 4.13 2.75
CA LYS A 48 1.62 4.32 1.63
C LYS A 48 1.02 5.15 0.49
N ILE A 49 -0.24 4.92 0.13
CA ILE A 49 -0.93 5.68 -0.92
C ILE A 49 -1.13 7.14 -0.48
N CYS A 50 -1.58 7.36 0.76
CA CYS A 50 -1.85 8.69 1.30
C CYS A 50 -0.58 9.53 1.53
N HIS A 51 0.56 8.88 1.81
CA HIS A 51 1.87 9.55 1.92
C HIS A 51 2.63 9.66 0.60
N SER A 52 2.05 9.18 -0.51
CA SER A 52 2.66 9.32 -1.83
C SER A 52 2.66 10.78 -2.29
N ARG A 53 3.80 11.25 -2.81
CA ARG A 53 3.99 12.66 -3.25
C ARG A 53 3.09 13.04 -4.44
N THR A 54 2.65 12.09 -5.27
CA THR A 54 1.89 12.35 -6.51
C THR A 54 0.38 12.41 -6.32
N GLY A 55 -0.18 11.90 -5.21
CA GLY A 55 -1.63 11.88 -4.98
C GLY A 55 -2.44 11.05 -6.01
N GLU A 56 -1.76 10.29 -6.88
CA GLU A 56 -2.38 9.54 -7.96
C GLU A 56 -2.76 8.13 -7.49
N ILE A 57 -4.05 7.81 -7.58
CA ILE A 57 -4.60 6.48 -7.24
C ILE A 57 -4.71 5.67 -8.52
N ASN A 58 -3.72 4.81 -8.78
CA ASN A 58 -3.75 3.90 -9.91
C ASN A 58 -4.11 2.47 -9.42
N PRO A 59 -5.22 1.88 -9.91
CA PRO A 59 -5.68 0.57 -9.45
C PRO A 59 -4.65 -0.55 -9.66
N VAL A 60 -3.80 -0.43 -10.69
CA VAL A 60 -2.72 -1.39 -10.95
C VAL A 60 -1.65 -1.33 -9.86
N LYS A 61 -1.24 -0.11 -9.46
CA LYS A 61 -0.26 0.07 -8.37
C LYS A 61 -0.82 -0.46 -7.04
N VAL A 62 -2.10 -0.19 -6.76
CA VAL A 62 -2.77 -0.68 -5.54
C VAL A 62 -2.82 -2.21 -5.51
N SER A 63 -3.23 -2.83 -6.62
CA SER A 63 -3.29 -4.29 -6.75
C SER A 63 -1.91 -4.95 -6.56
N ASN A 64 -0.87 -4.40 -7.19
CA ASN A 64 0.50 -4.89 -7.03
C ASN A 64 1.02 -4.71 -5.60
N LEU A 65 0.72 -3.58 -4.96
CA LEU A 65 1.13 -3.31 -3.58
C LEU A 65 0.46 -4.29 -2.60
N VAL A 66 -0.85 -4.53 -2.74
CA VAL A 66 -1.56 -5.55 -1.96
C VAL A 66 -0.97 -6.94 -2.20
N LYS A 67 -0.71 -7.31 -3.46
CA LYS A 67 -0.11 -8.59 -3.83
C LYS A 67 1.26 -8.81 -3.18
N LEU A 68 2.12 -7.78 -3.20
CA LEU A 68 3.44 -7.82 -2.57
C LEU A 68 3.34 -8.08 -1.07
N TYR A 69 2.45 -7.36 -0.37
CA TYR A 69 2.22 -7.60 1.05
C TYR A 69 1.72 -9.04 1.29
N VAL A 70 0.67 -9.49 0.59
CA VAL A 70 0.13 -10.86 0.73
C VAL A 70 1.23 -11.92 0.51
N GLN A 71 2.03 -11.76 -0.55
CA GLN A 71 3.13 -12.67 -0.86
C GLN A 71 4.20 -12.69 0.24
N ARG A 72 4.55 -11.52 0.79
CA ARG A 72 5.49 -11.39 1.91
C ARG A 72 4.97 -12.11 3.16
N TYR A 73 3.70 -11.89 3.53
CA TYR A 73 3.06 -12.58 4.67
C TYR A 73 3.03 -14.10 4.47
N LYS A 74 2.67 -14.59 3.28
CA LYS A 74 2.72 -16.03 2.95
C LYS A 74 4.12 -16.62 3.08
N TYR A 75 5.14 -15.90 2.60
CA TYR A 75 6.53 -16.34 2.69
C TYR A 75 6.99 -16.45 4.15
N PHE A 76 6.73 -15.43 4.97
CA PHE A 76 7.08 -15.45 6.39
C PHE A 76 6.35 -16.52 7.18
N ARG A 77 5.05 -16.73 6.90
CA ARG A 77 4.27 -17.81 7.53
C ARG A 77 4.83 -19.20 7.22
N LYS A 78 5.42 -19.40 6.03
CA LYS A 78 6.01 -20.68 5.62
C LYS A 78 7.45 -20.86 6.10
N HIS A 79 8.26 -19.79 6.15
CA HIS A 79 9.69 -19.85 6.46
C HIS A 79 10.07 -19.41 7.89
N GLY A 80 9.12 -18.95 8.71
CA GLY A 80 9.34 -18.64 10.13
C GLY A 80 10.31 -17.48 10.40
N ARG A 81 10.71 -16.70 9.39
CA ARG A 81 11.52 -15.50 9.61
C ARG A 81 10.63 -14.39 10.17
N LYS A 82 11.10 -13.74 11.24
CA LYS A 82 10.45 -12.54 11.79
C LYS A 82 10.58 -11.40 10.78
N MET A 83 9.54 -10.60 10.69
CA MET A 83 9.45 -9.49 9.76
C MET A 83 10.15 -8.29 10.41
N ASP A 84 11.46 -8.19 10.25
CA ASP A 84 12.19 -6.96 10.57
C ASP A 84 11.84 -5.87 9.55
N ASP A 85 11.61 -4.69 10.11
CA ASP A 85 10.96 -3.51 9.57
C ASP A 85 11.83 -2.80 8.51
N GLU A 86 11.98 -3.40 7.33
CA GLU A 86 12.66 -2.75 6.20
C GLU A 86 11.63 -2.29 5.15
N ASP A 87 11.10 -1.09 5.38
CA ASP A 87 10.53 -0.23 4.34
C ASP A 87 11.40 1.05 4.29
N LYS A 88 12.71 0.84 4.08
CA LYS A 88 13.71 1.88 3.77
C LYS A 88 14.15 1.72 2.31
N GLU A 89 14.37 2.85 1.63
CA GLU A 89 14.59 3.07 0.18
C GLU A 89 13.28 3.19 -0.63
N GLU A 90 12.87 4.33 -1.20
CA GLU A 90 13.53 5.51 -1.79
C GLU A 90 14.51 5.21 -2.95
N ARG A 91 14.27 5.85 -4.11
CA ARG A 91 14.98 5.88 -5.42
C ARG A 91 14.43 4.90 -6.46
N ASP A 92 14.15 5.26 -7.72
CA ASP A 92 14.64 6.34 -8.57
C ASP A 92 13.64 6.53 -9.74
N SER A 93 13.27 7.77 -10.09
CA SER A 93 12.76 8.19 -11.43
C SER A 93 12.11 9.58 -11.33
N ALA A 94 12.91 10.64 -11.16
CA ALA A 94 12.65 12.00 -11.67
C ALA A 94 13.72 12.98 -11.16
N SER A 95 14.98 12.60 -11.23
CA SER A 95 16.06 13.58 -11.28
C SER A 95 16.91 13.22 -12.49
N LEU A 96 17.16 14.22 -13.34
CA LEU A 96 18.15 14.25 -14.44
C LEU A 96 17.68 13.76 -15.82
N HIS A 97 16.84 14.56 -16.50
CA HIS A 97 17.31 15.19 -17.75
C HIS A 97 17.53 16.66 -17.36
N GLY A 98 18.74 17.18 -17.20
CA GLY A 98 19.88 17.00 -18.10
C GLY A 98 19.87 18.18 -19.05
N SER A 99 20.67 19.18 -18.73
CA SER A 99 20.83 20.45 -19.41
C SER A 99 21.01 20.31 -20.93
N THR A 100 20.39 21.21 -21.67
CA THR A 100 20.99 21.91 -22.82
C THR A 100 20.40 23.31 -22.83
#